data_AF-A0A1W1CSR9-F1
#
_entry.id   AF-A0A1W1CSR9-F1
#
_cell.length_a   1.000
_cell.length_b   1.000
_cell.length_c   1.000
_cell.angle_alpha   90.00
_cell.angle_beta   90.00
_cell.angle_gamma   90.00
#
_symmetry.space_group_name_H-M   'P 1'
#
loop_
_entity.id
_entity.type
_entity.pdbx_description
1 polymer ?
#
loop_
_entity_poly.entity_id
_entity_poly.type
_entity_poly.pdbx_seq_one_letter_code
_entity_poly.pdbx_strand_id
1 'polypeptide(L)' 'MSINDLRDKYYDGEHLNEEELLAIQNFDKYRIDYLNSSKDEAEFDKRYLELQAKANLADYKEFL' A
#
# COMPACT_ATOMS: atom_id res chain seq x y z
N MET A 1 6.70 10.30 -2.78
CA MET A 1 6.98 8.90 -3.17
C MET A 1 5.79 8.08 -2.76
N SER A 2 5.36 7.17 -3.62
CA SER A 2 4.26 6.25 -3.36
C SER A 2 4.73 4.99 -2.64
N ILE A 3 3.80 4.15 -2.19
CA ILE A 3 4.13 2.83 -1.64
C ILE A 3 4.80 1.94 -2.70
N ASN A 4 4.38 2.06 -3.96
CA ASN A 4 5.01 1.31 -5.04
C ASN A 4 6.42 1.83 -5.33
N ASP A 5 6.67 3.14 -5.26
CA ASP A 5 8.03 3.69 -5.40
C ASP A 5 8.97 3.10 -4.32
N LEU A 6 8.48 2.96 -3.08
CA LEU A 6 9.25 2.34 -2.00
C LEU A 6 9.51 0.84 -2.24
N ARG A 7 8.55 0.13 -2.83
CA ARG A 7 8.71 -1.29 -3.17
C ARG A 7 9.71 -1.48 -4.31
N ASP A 8 9.65 -0.65 -5.33
CA ASP A 8 10.62 -0.66 -6.43
C ASP A 8 12.02 -0.41 -5.89
N LYS A 9 12.18 0.63 -5.06
CA LYS A 9 13.43 0.92 -4.32
C LYS A 9 13.95 -0.30 -3.55
N TYR A 10 13.08 -1.01 -2.83
CA TYR A 10 13.44 -2.24 -2.12
C TYR A 10 13.90 -3.37 -3.06
N TYR A 11 13.19 -3.59 -4.17
CA TYR A 11 13.52 -4.64 -5.14
C TYR A 11 14.80 -4.34 -5.94
N ASP A 12 15.11 -3.06 -6.15
CA ASP A 12 16.35 -2.60 -6.74
C ASP A 12 17.54 -2.70 -5.76
N GLY A 13 17.29 -3.11 -4.52
CA GLY A 13 18.32 -3.29 -3.49
C GLY A 13 18.77 -1.98 -2.84
N GLU A 14 18.03 -0.88 -3.04
CA GLU A 14 18.30 0.39 -2.39
C GLU A 14 17.88 0.36 -0.91
N HIS A 15 18.54 1.19 -0.11
CA HIS A 15 18.27 1.26 1.32
C HIS A 15 16.96 2.01 1.60
N LEU A 16 16.02 1.33 2.28
CA LEU A 16 14.85 1.96 2.89
C LEU A 16 15.15 2.40 4.32
N ASN A 17 14.77 3.62 4.67
CA ASN A 17 14.84 4.10 6.04
C ASN A 17 13.69 3.52 6.91
N GLU A 18 13.73 3.77 8.22
CA GLU A 18 12.74 3.23 9.17
C GLU A 18 11.30 3.68 8.88
N GLU A 19 11.09 4.94 8.50
CA GLU A 19 9.75 5.44 8.14
C GLU A 19 9.25 4.80 6.85
N GLU A 20 10.10 4.67 5.83
CA GLU A 20 9.75 4.03 4.56
C GLU A 20 9.33 2.57 4.78
N LEU A 21 10.08 1.83 5.61
CA LEU A 21 9.74 0.46 6.00
C LEU A 21 8.43 0.39 6.78
N LEU A 22 8.23 1.29 7.74
CA LEU A 22 7.01 1.37 8.55
C LEU A 22 5.78 1.65 7.67
N ALA A 23 5.89 2.57 6.71
CA ALA A 23 4.82 2.89 5.78
C ALA A 23 4.38 1.68 4.93
N ILE A 24 5.35 0.87 4.44
CA ILE A 24 5.03 -0.37 3.72
C ILE A 24 4.26 -1.34 4.63
N GLN A 25 4.73 -1.54 5.87
CA GLN A 25 4.09 -2.46 6.82
C GLN A 25 2.66 -2.02 7.18
N ASN A 26 2.48 -0.72 7.45
CA ASN A 26 1.17 -0.14 7.75
C ASN A 26 0.23 -0.23 6.54
N PHE A 27 0.73 0.04 5.32
CA PHE A 27 -0.05 -0.13 4.10
C PHE A 27 -0.48 -1.58 3.90
N ASP A 28 0.41 -2.55 4.13
CA ASP A 28 0.09 -3.97 3.99
C ASP A 28 -1.00 -4.41 4.98
N LYS A 29 -0.95 -3.92 6.22
CA LYS A 29 -2.00 -4.14 7.21
C LYS A 29 -3.32 -3.50 6.77
N TYR A 30 -3.30 -2.22 6.41
CA TYR A 30 -4.48 -1.49 5.92
C TYR A 30 -5.13 -2.20 4.72
N ARG A 31 -4.33 -2.66 3.76
CA ARG A 31 -4.80 -3.40 2.59
C ARG A 31 -5.58 -4.65 2.98
N ILE A 32 -5.04 -5.46 3.90
CA ILE A 32 -5.69 -6.71 4.34
C ILE A 32 -7.01 -6.39 5.04
N ASP A 33 -7.02 -5.45 5.98
CA ASP A 33 -8.23 -5.06 6.73
C ASP A 33 -9.31 -4.47 5.80
N TYR A 34 -8.88 -3.66 4.83
CA TYR A 34 -9.77 -3.02 3.86
C TYR A 34 -10.37 -4.01 2.87
N LEU A 35 -9.61 -4.98 2.37
CA LEU A 35 -10.13 -6.00 1.48
C LEU A 35 -11.04 -7.01 2.22
N ASN A 36 -10.64 -7.43 3.43
CA ASN A 36 -11.41 -8.39 4.23
C ASN A 36 -12.75 -7.83 4.73
N SER A 37 -12.93 -6.51 4.75
CA SER A 37 -14.21 -5.89 5.12
C SER A 37 -15.16 -5.70 3.92
N SER A 38 -14.85 -6.28 2.77
CA SER A 38 -15.76 -6.36 1.62
C SER A 38 -16.86 -7.39 1.88
N LYS A 39 -18.11 -7.08 1.50
CA LYS A 39 -19.27 -7.97 1.73
C LYS A 39 -19.46 -9.01 0.63
N ASP A 40 -18.99 -8.69 -0.57
CA ASP A 40 -19.10 -9.53 -1.75
C ASP A 40 -17.92 -9.28 -2.70
N GLU A 41 -17.87 -10.06 -3.78
CA GLU A 41 -16.82 -10.03 -4.79
C GLU A 41 -16.77 -8.69 -5.55
N ALA A 42 -17.94 -8.11 -5.87
CA ALA A 42 -18.01 -6.84 -6.59
C ALA A 42 -17.44 -5.67 -5.76
N GLU A 43 -17.72 -5.65 -4.45
CA GLU A 43 -17.12 -4.70 -3.53
C GLU A 43 -15.62 -4.93 -3.37
N PHE A 44 -15.18 -6.19 -3.28
CA PHE A 44 -13.76 -6.54 -3.21
C PHE A 44 -13.00 -6.01 -4.42
N ASP A 45 -13.49 -6.25 -5.64
CA ASP A 45 -12.86 -5.80 -6.88
C ASP A 45 -12.73 -4.28 -6.94
N LYS A 46 -13.78 -3.56 -6.54
CA LYS A 46 -13.75 -2.11 -6.46
C LYS A 46 -12.70 -1.63 -5.47
N ARG A 47 -12.69 -2.17 -4.25
CA ARG A 47 -11.72 -1.81 -3.20
C ARG A 47 -10.29 -2.15 -3.59
N TYR A 48 -10.10 -3.24 -4.32
CA TYR A 48 -8.81 -3.64 -4.86
C TYR A 48 -8.28 -2.60 -5.87
N LEU A 49 -9.13 -2.10 -6.78
CA LEU A 49 -8.76 -1.02 -7.69
C LEU A 49 -8.43 0.28 -6.94
N GLU A 50 -9.21 0.64 -5.92
CA GLU A 50 -8.94 1.81 -5.07
C GLU A 50 -7.58 1.70 -4.36
N LEU A 51 -7.24 0.51 -3.85
CA LEU A 51 -5.93 0.25 -3.23
C LEU A 51 -4.78 0.34 -4.24
N GLN A 52 -4.96 -0.15 -5.46
CA GLN A 52 -3.94 0.01 -6.51
C GLN A 52 -3.72 1.50 -6.84
N ALA A 53 -4.79 2.29 -6.94
CA ALA A 53 -4.66 3.73 -7.16
C ALA A 53 -3.93 4.41 -5.99
N LYS A 54 -4.32 4.11 -4.74
CA LYS A 54 -3.65 4.63 -3.54
C LYS A 54 -2.17 4.27 -3.49
N ALA A 55 -1.82 3.01 -3.76
CA ALA A 55 -0.44 2.54 -3.73
C ALA A 55 0.48 3.25 -4.74
N ASN A 56 -0.08 3.71 -5.86
CA ASN A 56 0.66 4.42 -6.93
C ASN A 56 0.63 5.95 -6.80
N LEU A 57 -0.43 6.53 -6.23
CA LEU A 57 -0.69 7.97 -6.31
C LEU A 57 -0.56 8.70 -4.98
N ALA A 58 -0.81 8.04 -3.85
CA ALA A 58 -0.72 8.67 -2.54
C ALA A 58 0.73 8.76 -2.08
N ASP A 59 1.07 9.80 -1.32
CA ASP A 59 2.38 9.86 -0.67
C ASP A 59 2.45 8.82 0.46
N TYR A 60 3.58 8.12 0.59
CA TYR A 60 3.75 7.04 1.57
C TYR A 60 3.50 7.50 3.01
N LYS A 61 3.64 8.81 3.29
CA LYS A 61 3.39 9.40 4.61
C LYS A 61 1.93 9.32 5.05
N GLU A 62 0.98 9.09 4.15
CA GLU A 62 -0.40 8.79 4.53
C GLU A 62 -0.54 7.47 5.30
N PHE A 63 0.48 6.61 5.25
CA PHE A 63 0.51 5.31 5.88
C PHE A 63 1.50 5.24 7.06
N LEU A 64 1.96 6.39 7.57
CA LEU A 64 2.72 6.45 8.84
C LEU A 64 1.78 6.61 10.03
#